data_AF-A0A5N5IY28-F1
#
_entry.id   AF-A0A5N5IY28-F1
#
_cell.length_a   1.000
_cell.length_b   1.000
_cell.length_c   1.000
_cell.angle_alpha   90.00
_cell.angle_beta   90.00
_cell.angle_gamma   90.00
#
_symmetry.space_group_name_H-M   'P 1'
#
loop_
_entity.id
_entity.type
_entity.pdbx_description
1 polymer ?
#
loop_
_entity_poly.entity_id
_entity_poly.type
_entity_poly.pdbx_seq_one_letter_code
_entity_poly.pdbx_strand_id
1 'polypeptide(L)'
;MLKSKRLAYDGRGNAVAKSEEELSSAVNVTPRVGIIMGSDSDLPIMKDAARILTMFGVPHEVRIVSAHRTPEMMFSYALSAQDQGIQIIIAEYYACQLSLALIKYQFDFTGMVASLTPLPVIGVPVRASALDGMDSLLSIVQMPRGVPVATVAINNATNAGLLAVRMLGVGDADLLARMSQYQEDTRDDVMKNAEKLQTDGWETYLNP
;
A
#
# COMPACT_ATOMS: atom_id res chain seq x y z
N MET A 1 -31.56 17.15 20.73
CA MET A 1 -30.69 15.96 20.75
C MET A 1 -30.52 15.45 19.32
N LEU A 2 -29.45 15.87 18.64
CA LEU A 2 -29.10 15.33 17.32
C LEU A 2 -28.52 13.94 17.51
N LYS A 3 -29.29 12.91 17.12
CA LYS A 3 -28.83 11.51 17.08
C LYS A 3 -28.29 11.23 15.68
N SER A 4 -26.98 11.37 15.48
CA SER A 4 -26.29 10.77 14.35
C SER A 4 -25.40 9.63 14.86
N LYS A 5 -25.90 8.40 14.70
CA LYS A 5 -25.08 7.18 14.80
C LYS A 5 -24.38 7.02 13.46
N ARG A 6 -23.10 7.42 13.39
CA ARG A 6 -22.04 6.84 12.53
C ARG A 6 -20.74 7.55 12.86
N LEU A 7 -19.84 6.81 13.50
CA LEU A 7 -18.51 7.25 13.91
C LEU A 7 -17.62 7.39 12.67
N ALA A 8 -16.82 8.43 12.67
CA ALA A 8 -15.90 8.81 11.61
C ALA A 8 -14.46 8.34 11.88
N TYR A 9 -13.79 7.69 10.92
CA TYR A 9 -12.49 7.02 11.08
C TYR A 9 -11.32 7.85 10.51
N ASP A 10 -10.32 8.14 11.34
CA ASP A 10 -9.16 9.01 11.05
C ASP A 10 -7.79 8.32 11.22
N GLY A 11 -7.78 6.98 11.36
CA GLY A 11 -6.55 6.22 11.59
C GLY A 11 -5.83 6.53 12.92
N ARG A 12 -6.39 7.35 13.82
CA ARG A 12 -5.82 7.69 15.14
C ARG A 12 -6.78 7.57 16.32
N GLY A 13 -8.03 7.20 16.10
CA GLY A 13 -9.03 7.12 17.16
C GLY A 13 -9.78 8.43 17.22
N ASN A 14 -11.03 8.35 16.78
CA ASN A 14 -11.99 9.42 16.48
C ASN A 14 -11.79 10.74 17.26
N ALA A 15 -11.57 11.82 16.52
CA ALA A 15 -11.92 13.16 16.99
C ALA A 15 -13.45 13.33 17.07
N VAL A 16 -13.97 13.76 18.23
CA VAL A 16 -15.38 14.09 18.42
C VAL A 16 -15.62 15.51 17.90
N ALA A 17 -16.33 15.64 16.78
CA ALA A 17 -16.74 16.94 16.24
C ALA A 17 -17.71 17.65 17.20
N LYS A 18 -17.45 18.94 17.45
CA LYS A 18 -18.20 19.80 18.39
C LYS A 18 -19.11 20.82 17.69
N SER A 19 -19.06 20.94 16.37
CA SER A 19 -19.90 21.87 15.59
C SER A 19 -20.30 21.33 14.20
N GLU A 20 -21.33 21.94 13.59
CA GLU A 20 -21.79 21.60 12.23
C GLU A 20 -20.79 22.02 11.14
N GLU A 21 -19.93 23.00 11.40
CA GLU A 21 -18.84 23.40 10.51
C GLU A 21 -17.71 22.35 10.51
N GLU A 22 -17.44 21.73 11.67
CA GLU A 22 -16.51 20.60 11.78
C GLU A 22 -17.02 19.35 11.06
N LEU A 23 -18.34 19.19 10.83
CA LEU A 23 -18.89 18.08 10.05
C LEU A 23 -18.46 18.11 8.58
N SER A 24 -18.28 19.30 7.99
CA SER A 24 -17.80 19.44 6.60
C SER A 24 -16.31 19.12 6.47
N SER A 25 -15.52 19.39 7.51
CA SER A 25 -14.11 18.96 7.60
C SER A 25 -13.94 17.52 8.09
N ALA A 26 -14.96 16.98 8.77
CA ALA A 26 -15.05 15.61 9.26
C ALA A 26 -15.92 14.73 8.33
N VAL A 27 -16.05 15.12 7.05
CA VAL A 27 -16.43 14.16 6.02
C VAL A 27 -15.39 13.07 6.09
N ASN A 28 -15.79 11.92 6.63
CA ASN A 28 -15.04 10.69 6.50
C ASN A 28 -14.64 10.55 5.05
N VAL A 29 -13.39 10.83 4.74
CA VAL A 29 -12.89 10.55 3.42
C VAL A 29 -12.74 9.04 3.39
N THR A 30 -13.81 8.36 2.95
CA THR A 30 -13.89 6.92 2.90
C THR A 30 -12.64 6.40 2.19
N PRO A 31 -11.81 5.58 2.84
CA PRO A 31 -10.55 5.16 2.26
C PRO A 31 -10.85 4.39 0.96
N ARG A 32 -10.16 4.78 -0.12
CA ARG A 32 -10.20 4.08 -1.41
C ARG A 32 -9.14 2.99 -1.49
N VAL A 33 -8.06 3.12 -0.72
CA VAL A 33 -6.96 2.16 -0.70
C VAL A 33 -6.67 1.73 0.74
N GLY A 34 -6.61 0.42 0.96
CA GLY A 34 -6.21 -0.16 2.24
C GLY A 34 -4.76 -0.59 2.20
N ILE A 35 -3.90 -0.02 3.05
CA ILE A 35 -2.54 -0.49 3.27
C ILE A 35 -2.54 -1.36 4.52
N ILE A 36 -2.33 -2.66 4.36
CA ILE A 36 -2.32 -3.61 5.47
C ILE A 36 -0.94 -4.22 5.64
N MET A 37 -0.55 -4.38 6.91
CA MET A 37 0.72 -5.01 7.27
C MET A 37 0.64 -6.03 8.39
N GLY A 38 1.42 -7.10 8.32
CA GLY A 38 1.50 -8.14 9.32
C GLY A 38 2.12 -7.66 10.62
N SER A 39 3.02 -6.69 10.59
CA SER A 39 3.76 -6.18 11.76
C SER A 39 4.07 -4.68 11.66
N ASP A 40 4.25 -4.02 12.80
CA ASP A 40 4.70 -2.61 12.85
C ASP A 40 6.14 -2.42 12.34
N SER A 41 6.96 -3.48 12.42
CA SER A 41 8.30 -3.54 11.82
C SER A 41 8.32 -3.34 10.31
N ASP A 42 7.18 -3.53 9.62
CA ASP A 42 7.06 -3.37 8.17
C ASP A 42 6.68 -1.92 7.79
N LEU A 43 6.21 -1.12 8.74
CA LEU A 43 5.82 0.28 8.55
C LEU A 43 6.93 1.17 7.94
N PRO A 44 8.22 1.03 8.28
CA PRO A 44 9.29 1.80 7.65
C PRO A 44 9.35 1.64 6.13
N ILE A 45 8.92 0.49 5.59
CA ILE A 45 8.82 0.23 4.15
C ILE A 45 7.44 0.68 3.65
N MET A 46 6.37 0.23 4.29
CA MET A 46 5.00 0.43 3.81
C MET A 46 4.52 1.89 3.85
N LYS A 47 5.13 2.74 4.68
CA LYS A 47 4.84 4.19 4.70
C LYS A 47 5.06 4.85 3.35
N ASP A 48 5.93 4.30 2.49
CA ASP A 48 6.21 4.91 1.18
C ASP A 48 5.03 4.75 0.21
N ALA A 49 4.22 3.69 0.36
CA ALA A 49 2.93 3.60 -0.32
C ALA A 49 1.97 4.70 0.16
N ALA A 50 1.85 4.89 1.48
CA ALA A 50 0.99 5.93 2.07
C ALA A 50 1.42 7.35 1.63
N ARG A 51 2.73 7.61 1.54
CA ARG A 51 3.28 8.87 1.03
C ARG A 51 2.86 9.14 -0.41
N ILE A 52 2.96 8.15 -1.29
CA ILE A 52 2.50 8.29 -2.67
C ILE A 52 0.99 8.55 -2.73
N LEU A 53 0.18 7.77 -2.01
CA LEU A 53 -1.27 7.99 -2.00
C LEU A 53 -1.64 9.38 -1.48
N THR A 54 -0.96 9.86 -0.43
CA THR A 54 -1.11 11.22 0.09
C THR A 54 -0.77 12.27 -0.97
N MET A 55 0.36 12.10 -1.67
CA MET A 55 0.80 13.02 -2.73
C MET A 55 -0.22 13.14 -3.86
N PHE A 56 -0.89 12.04 -4.21
CA PHE A 56 -1.95 12.04 -5.22
C PHE A 56 -3.33 12.44 -4.68
N GLY A 57 -3.46 12.71 -3.39
CA GLY A 57 -4.73 13.02 -2.74
C GLY A 57 -5.70 11.82 -2.71
N VAL A 58 -5.18 10.59 -2.74
CA VAL A 58 -5.97 9.37 -2.64
C VAL A 58 -6.22 9.04 -1.17
N PRO A 59 -7.50 8.98 -0.74
CA PRO A 59 -7.85 8.60 0.63
C PRO A 59 -7.44 7.15 0.89
N HIS A 60 -6.76 6.92 2.00
CA HIS A 60 -6.23 5.60 2.32
C HIS A 60 -6.20 5.38 3.82
N GLU A 61 -6.14 4.11 4.21
CA GLU A 61 -5.92 3.69 5.59
C GLU A 61 -4.64 2.85 5.70
N VAL A 62 -4.06 2.83 6.90
CA VAL A 62 -2.89 2.01 7.23
C VAL A 62 -3.22 1.18 8.46
N ARG A 63 -3.17 -0.15 8.38
CA ARG A 63 -3.58 -1.05 9.47
C ARG A 63 -2.62 -2.20 9.66
N ILE A 64 -2.47 -2.65 10.91
CA ILE A 64 -1.78 -3.90 11.24
C ILE A 64 -2.80 -5.04 11.22
N VAL A 65 -2.63 -5.99 10.30
CA VAL A 65 -3.48 -7.15 10.06
C VAL A 65 -2.57 -8.39 9.92
N SER A 66 -2.41 -9.16 10.98
CA SER A 66 -1.45 -10.27 11.01
C SER A 66 -2.10 -11.61 10.68
N ALA A 67 -1.80 -12.21 9.52
CA ALA A 67 -2.28 -13.56 9.15
C ALA A 67 -1.99 -14.63 10.22
N HIS A 68 -0.79 -14.59 10.82
CA HIS A 68 -0.33 -15.63 11.74
C HIS A 68 -0.79 -15.43 13.19
N ARG A 69 -1.17 -14.21 13.57
CA ARG A 69 -1.44 -13.83 14.98
C ARG A 69 -2.90 -13.46 15.21
N THR A 70 -3.56 -12.91 14.20
CA THR A 70 -4.97 -12.50 14.22
C THR A 70 -5.65 -12.89 12.90
N PRO A 71 -5.70 -14.18 12.56
CA PRO A 71 -6.26 -14.63 11.29
C PRO A 71 -7.72 -14.20 11.10
N GLU A 72 -8.55 -14.24 12.15
CA GLU A 72 -9.96 -13.83 12.09
C GLU A 72 -10.10 -12.35 11.70
N MET A 73 -9.18 -11.50 12.15
CA MET A 73 -9.13 -10.09 11.77
C MET A 73 -8.79 -9.92 10.29
N MET A 74 -7.84 -10.70 9.77
CA MET A 74 -7.49 -10.70 8.34
C MET A 74 -8.67 -11.14 7.48
N PHE A 75 -9.35 -12.22 7.86
CA PHE A 75 -10.56 -12.68 7.17
C PHE A 75 -11.65 -11.61 7.18
N SER A 76 -11.95 -11.05 8.36
CA SER A 76 -12.94 -9.99 8.49
C SER A 76 -12.59 -8.76 7.68
N TYR A 77 -11.30 -8.40 7.62
CA TYR A 77 -10.83 -7.26 6.82
C TYR A 77 -11.06 -7.50 5.33
N ALA A 78 -10.55 -8.60 4.78
CA ALA A 78 -10.62 -8.89 3.36
C ALA A 78 -12.08 -9.01 2.85
N LEU A 79 -12.95 -9.66 3.64
CA LEU A 79 -14.37 -9.84 3.30
C LEU A 79 -15.17 -8.53 3.33
N SER A 80 -14.82 -7.60 4.24
CA SER A 80 -15.58 -6.35 4.42
C SER A 80 -14.98 -5.14 3.71
N ALA A 81 -13.78 -5.25 3.14
CA ALA A 81 -13.07 -4.13 2.52
C ALA A 81 -13.90 -3.44 1.42
N GLN A 82 -14.54 -4.20 0.53
CA GLN A 82 -15.38 -3.65 -0.54
C GLN A 82 -16.57 -2.86 0.03
N ASP A 83 -17.25 -3.40 1.04
CA ASP A 83 -18.38 -2.74 1.71
C ASP A 83 -17.97 -1.47 2.45
N GLN A 84 -16.70 -1.36 2.85
CA GLN A 84 -16.11 -0.18 3.45
C GLN A 84 -15.68 0.88 2.42
N GLY A 85 -15.86 0.63 1.13
CA GLY A 85 -15.49 1.55 0.05
C GLY A 85 -14.05 1.41 -0.45
N ILE A 86 -13.29 0.44 0.08
CA ILE A 86 -11.95 0.12 -0.42
C ILE A 86 -12.07 -0.41 -1.85
N GLN A 87 -11.23 0.10 -2.74
CA GLN A 87 -11.16 -0.28 -4.14
C GLN A 87 -9.90 -1.10 -4.44
N ILE A 88 -8.82 -0.91 -3.67
CA ILE A 88 -7.53 -1.59 -3.85
C ILE A 88 -6.93 -1.89 -2.47
N ILE A 89 -6.33 -3.07 -2.31
CA ILE A 89 -5.56 -3.42 -1.11
C ILE A 89 -4.07 -3.50 -1.48
N ILE A 90 -3.22 -2.85 -0.69
CA ILE A 90 -1.77 -3.01 -0.72
C ILE A 90 -1.38 -3.79 0.52
N ALA A 91 -0.74 -4.94 0.33
CA ALA A 91 -0.34 -5.85 1.39
C ALA A 91 1.14 -6.20 1.23
N GLU A 92 1.92 -6.22 2.30
CA GLU A 92 3.26 -6.80 2.26
C GLU A 92 3.30 -8.25 2.70
N TYR A 93 4.33 -8.95 2.26
CA TYR A 93 4.66 -10.25 2.83
C TYR A 93 6.16 -10.41 2.96
N TYR A 94 6.58 -11.03 4.05
CA TYR A 94 7.91 -11.59 4.18
C TYR A 94 7.81 -13.09 4.48
N ALA A 95 8.64 -13.88 3.80
CA ALA A 95 8.78 -15.29 4.13
C ALA A 95 9.60 -15.42 5.43
N CYS A 96 9.05 -16.09 6.44
CA CYS A 96 9.81 -16.44 7.63
C CYS A 96 10.60 -17.73 7.37
N GLN A 97 11.91 -17.69 7.60
CA GLN A 97 12.79 -18.86 7.45
C GLN A 97 12.59 -19.94 8.51
N LEU A 98 11.75 -19.72 9.52
CA LEU A 98 11.36 -20.79 10.45
C LEU A 98 10.35 -21.78 9.85
N SER A 99 10.35 -21.94 8.52
CA SER A 99 9.72 -23.03 7.80
C SER A 99 10.78 -23.86 7.07
N LEU A 100 11.72 -24.43 7.86
CA LEU A 100 12.53 -25.54 7.40
C LEU A 100 11.61 -26.75 7.20
N ALA A 101 11.19 -26.98 5.95
CA ALA A 101 10.75 -28.26 5.39
C ALA A 101 9.58 -29.05 6.06
N LEU A 102 9.07 -28.65 7.22
CA LEU A 102 8.07 -29.40 7.99
C LEU A 102 6.71 -28.70 8.10
N ILE A 103 6.60 -27.43 7.69
CA ILE A 103 5.33 -26.71 7.64
C ILE A 103 4.91 -26.63 6.18
N LYS A 104 4.12 -27.61 5.75
CA LYS A 104 3.49 -27.70 4.42
C LYS A 104 2.46 -26.58 4.15
N TYR A 105 2.32 -25.64 5.08
CA TYR A 105 1.38 -24.52 5.03
C TYR A 105 2.15 -23.22 5.24
N GLN A 106 2.87 -22.79 4.20
CA GLN A 106 3.30 -21.40 4.09
C GLN A 106 2.04 -20.58 3.82
N PHE A 107 1.59 -19.80 4.80
CA PHE A 107 0.46 -18.89 4.61
C PHE A 107 1.01 -17.61 3.99
N ASP A 108 0.83 -17.44 2.67
CA ASP A 108 1.06 -16.15 2.02
C ASP A 108 -0.08 -15.20 2.38
N PHE A 109 0.20 -14.21 3.21
CA PHE A 109 -0.78 -13.20 3.64
C PHE A 109 -1.39 -12.47 2.43
N THR A 110 -0.60 -12.14 1.42
CA THR A 110 -1.08 -11.39 0.26
C THR A 110 -2.02 -12.27 -0.57
N GLY A 111 -1.62 -13.51 -0.85
CA GLY A 111 -2.45 -14.49 -1.53
C GLY A 111 -3.75 -14.84 -0.77
N MET A 112 -3.69 -14.94 0.56
CA MET A 112 -4.88 -15.17 1.40
C MET A 112 -5.87 -14.03 1.27
N VAL A 113 -5.43 -12.77 1.37
CA VAL A 113 -6.31 -11.60 1.18
C VAL A 113 -6.93 -11.60 -0.21
N ALA A 114 -6.13 -11.85 -1.26
CA ALA A 114 -6.62 -11.92 -2.64
C ALA A 114 -7.65 -13.05 -2.86
N SER A 115 -7.56 -14.15 -2.11
CA SER A 115 -8.53 -15.25 -2.19
C SER A 115 -9.89 -14.95 -1.54
N LEU A 116 -9.94 -13.92 -0.68
CA LEU A 116 -11.10 -13.57 0.14
C LEU A 116 -11.82 -12.31 -0.33
N THR A 117 -11.33 -11.64 -1.37
CA THR A 117 -11.88 -10.37 -1.85
C THR A 117 -11.89 -10.32 -3.38
N PRO A 118 -12.92 -9.73 -4.01
CA PRO A 118 -12.90 -9.47 -5.45
C PRO A 118 -12.03 -8.26 -5.83
N LEU A 119 -11.52 -7.51 -4.85
CA LEU A 119 -10.71 -6.32 -5.07
C LEU A 119 -9.30 -6.68 -5.58
N PRO A 120 -8.69 -5.81 -6.42
CA PRO A 120 -7.28 -5.92 -6.73
C PRO A 120 -6.40 -5.88 -5.47
N VAL A 121 -5.47 -6.82 -5.38
CA VAL A 121 -4.46 -6.88 -4.32
C VAL A 121 -3.07 -6.68 -4.92
N ILE A 122 -2.33 -5.71 -4.38
CA ILE A 122 -0.96 -5.40 -4.73
C ILE A 122 -0.04 -5.94 -3.64
N GLY A 123 0.91 -6.79 -4.02
CA GLY A 123 1.85 -7.42 -3.10
C GLY A 123 3.20 -6.72 -3.07
N VAL A 124 3.67 -6.35 -1.88
CA VAL A 124 5.02 -5.81 -1.65
C VAL A 124 5.89 -6.86 -0.98
N PRO A 125 6.86 -7.48 -1.67
CA PRO A 125 7.79 -8.39 -1.02
C PRO A 125 8.71 -7.60 -0.07
N VAL A 126 8.75 -7.97 1.20
CA VAL A 126 9.64 -7.32 2.18
C VAL A 126 10.92 -8.14 2.33
N ARG A 127 12.06 -7.46 2.31
CA ARG A 127 13.38 -8.08 2.46
C ARG A 127 13.53 -8.62 3.89
N ALA A 128 13.44 -9.94 4.02
CA ALA A 128 13.96 -10.67 5.18
C ALA A 128 15.49 -10.77 5.14
N SER A 129 16.11 -11.11 6.27
CA SER A 129 17.56 -10.99 6.48
C SER A 129 18.44 -11.97 5.70
N ALA A 130 17.92 -13.12 5.27
CA ALA A 130 18.79 -14.23 4.84
C ALA A 130 18.70 -14.65 3.36
N LEU A 131 17.67 -14.20 2.61
CA LEU A 131 17.54 -14.43 1.16
C LEU A 131 17.27 -13.15 0.37
N ASP A 132 17.59 -12.00 0.95
CA ASP A 132 17.44 -10.67 0.34
C ASP A 132 16.03 -10.36 -0.21
N GLY A 133 15.01 -11.06 0.29
CA GLY A 133 13.60 -10.92 -0.13
C GLY A 133 13.20 -11.81 -1.31
N MET A 134 14.08 -12.70 -1.82
CA MET A 134 13.74 -13.64 -2.89
C MET A 134 12.65 -14.64 -2.47
N ASP A 135 12.75 -15.13 -1.24
CA ASP A 135 11.74 -15.97 -0.60
C ASP A 135 10.36 -15.28 -0.54
N SER A 136 10.38 -14.00 -0.17
CA SER A 136 9.20 -13.16 -0.08
C SER A 136 8.61 -12.87 -1.46
N LEU A 137 9.46 -12.58 -2.46
CA LEU A 137 9.03 -12.37 -3.84
C LEU A 137 8.36 -13.62 -4.42
N LEU A 138 9.01 -14.78 -4.31
CA LEU A 138 8.49 -16.03 -4.86
C LEU A 138 7.20 -16.48 -4.17
N SER A 139 7.05 -16.18 -2.87
CA SER A 139 5.82 -16.50 -2.13
C SER A 139 4.62 -15.72 -2.62
N ILE A 140 4.80 -14.46 -3.05
CA ILE A 140 3.71 -13.59 -3.52
C ILE A 140 3.44 -13.78 -5.02
N VAL A 141 4.49 -13.83 -5.86
CA VAL A 141 4.32 -13.77 -7.32
C VAL A 141 3.84 -15.10 -7.92
N GLN A 142 4.11 -16.23 -7.27
CA GLN A 142 3.79 -17.58 -7.78
C GLN A 142 2.38 -18.05 -7.43
N MET A 143 1.40 -17.15 -7.48
CA MET A 143 0.01 -17.50 -7.18
C MET A 143 -0.55 -18.52 -8.19
N PRO A 144 -1.30 -19.52 -7.73
CA PRO A 144 -1.94 -20.47 -8.62
C PRO A 144 -3.03 -19.81 -9.47
N ARG A 145 -3.40 -20.47 -10.57
CA ARG A 145 -4.49 -20.01 -11.45
C ARG A 145 -5.78 -19.77 -10.66
N GLY A 146 -6.34 -18.57 -10.81
CA GLY A 146 -7.65 -18.19 -10.26
C GLY A 146 -7.58 -17.11 -9.18
N VAL A 147 -6.44 -16.88 -8.55
CA VAL A 147 -6.27 -15.87 -7.48
C VAL A 147 -5.05 -14.99 -7.79
N PRO A 148 -5.20 -13.92 -8.59
CA PRO A 148 -4.07 -13.09 -8.98
C PRO A 148 -3.64 -12.11 -7.88
N VAL A 149 -2.34 -11.81 -7.84
CA VAL A 149 -1.75 -10.73 -7.05
C VAL A 149 -0.85 -9.89 -7.96
N ALA A 150 -0.95 -8.57 -7.87
CA ALA A 150 -0.06 -7.65 -8.60
C ALA A 150 1.21 -7.39 -7.79
N THR A 151 2.25 -8.18 -8.01
CA THR A 151 3.50 -8.09 -7.23
C THR A 151 4.43 -6.99 -7.74
N VAL A 152 4.92 -6.12 -6.85
CA VAL A 152 5.96 -5.12 -7.15
C VAL A 152 7.36 -5.60 -6.71
N ALA A 153 8.39 -4.78 -6.96
CA ALA A 153 9.76 -5.11 -6.56
C ALA A 153 9.92 -5.18 -5.02
N ILE A 154 10.93 -5.93 -4.57
CA ILE A 154 11.27 -6.09 -3.16
C ILE A 154 11.50 -4.71 -2.51
N ASN A 155 10.90 -4.50 -1.33
CA ASN A 155 10.88 -3.26 -0.55
C ASN A 155 10.32 -2.03 -1.29
N ASN A 156 9.65 -2.20 -2.44
CA ASN A 156 9.21 -1.08 -3.26
C ASN A 156 7.74 -0.72 -3.04
N ALA A 157 7.42 -0.30 -1.82
CA ALA A 157 6.08 0.18 -1.47
C ALA A 157 5.69 1.47 -2.25
N THR A 158 6.67 2.29 -2.63
CA THR A 158 6.48 3.43 -3.54
C THR A 158 5.76 3.00 -4.83
N ASN A 159 6.26 1.95 -5.49
CA ASN A 159 5.64 1.45 -6.72
C ASN A 159 4.28 0.81 -6.47
N ALA A 160 4.03 0.23 -5.29
CA ALA A 160 2.69 -0.24 -4.95
C ALA A 160 1.69 0.92 -4.85
N GLY A 161 2.08 2.03 -4.22
CA GLY A 161 1.27 3.26 -4.21
C GLY A 161 1.03 3.80 -5.62
N LEU A 162 2.07 3.88 -6.46
CA LEU A 162 1.95 4.36 -7.84
C LEU A 162 1.06 3.44 -8.69
N LEU A 163 1.18 2.13 -8.53
CA LEU A 163 0.34 1.15 -9.21
C LEU A 163 -1.13 1.27 -8.80
N ALA A 164 -1.39 1.47 -7.50
CA ALA A 164 -2.74 1.74 -7.01
C ALA A 164 -3.32 3.02 -7.65
N VAL A 165 -2.55 4.12 -7.70
CA VAL A 165 -2.98 5.36 -8.37
C VAL A 165 -3.29 5.11 -9.86
N ARG A 166 -2.45 4.34 -10.57
CA ARG A 166 -2.71 4.00 -11.98
C ARG A 166 -3.98 3.18 -12.16
N MET A 167 -4.23 2.20 -11.30
CA MET A 167 -5.45 1.38 -11.32
C MET A 167 -6.70 2.26 -11.09
N LEU A 168 -6.65 3.17 -10.11
CA LEU A 168 -7.74 4.11 -9.86
C LEU A 168 -7.94 5.10 -11.02
N GLY A 169 -6.84 5.58 -11.60
CA GLY A 169 -6.83 6.53 -12.72
C GLY A 169 -7.49 6.02 -14.00
N VAL A 170 -7.68 4.70 -14.16
CA VAL A 170 -8.45 4.14 -15.29
C VAL A 170 -9.90 4.67 -15.30
N GLY A 171 -10.48 4.90 -14.12
CA GLY A 171 -11.84 5.43 -13.96
C GLY A 171 -11.92 6.87 -13.46
N ASP A 172 -10.77 7.54 -13.27
CA ASP A 172 -10.66 8.84 -12.60
C ASP A 172 -9.73 9.77 -13.40
N ALA A 173 -10.34 10.63 -14.22
CA ALA A 173 -9.61 11.48 -15.16
C ALA A 173 -8.68 12.50 -14.49
N ASP A 174 -9.02 12.94 -13.27
CA ASP A 174 -8.20 13.85 -12.49
C ASP A 174 -6.95 13.11 -11.93
N LEU A 175 -7.11 11.90 -11.39
CA LEU A 175 -5.96 11.06 -11.01
C LEU A 175 -5.08 10.72 -12.23
N LEU A 176 -5.68 10.47 -13.39
CA LEU A 176 -4.93 10.22 -14.62
C LEU A 176 -4.08 11.43 -15.01
N ALA A 177 -4.64 12.64 -14.96
CA ALA A 177 -3.91 13.88 -15.25
C ALA A 177 -2.76 14.12 -14.26
N ARG A 178 -3.00 13.91 -12.96
CA ARG A 178 -1.95 13.99 -11.92
C ARG A 178 -0.83 12.97 -12.16
N MET A 179 -1.16 11.76 -12.59
CA MET A 179 -0.17 10.73 -12.92
C MET A 179 0.66 11.12 -14.15
N SER A 180 0.04 11.72 -15.17
CA SER A 180 0.78 12.28 -16.31
C SER A 180 1.73 13.39 -15.88
N GLN A 181 1.30 14.30 -15.00
CA GLN A 181 2.17 15.34 -14.46
C GLN A 181 3.33 14.76 -13.67
N TYR A 182 3.08 13.77 -12.80
CA TYR A 182 4.15 13.09 -12.05
C TYR A 182 5.21 12.46 -12.95
N GLN A 183 4.82 11.90 -14.09
CA GLN A 183 5.76 11.34 -15.07
C GLN A 183 6.62 12.43 -15.72
N GLU A 184 6.03 13.59 -16.00
CA GLU A 184 6.74 14.74 -16.56
C GLU A 184 7.71 15.36 -15.55
N ASP A 185 7.28 15.52 -14.29
CA ASP A 185 8.14 16.01 -13.21
C ASP A 185 9.35 15.07 -13.00
N THR A 186 9.10 13.75 -13.01
CA THR A 186 10.17 12.75 -12.92
C THR A 186 11.14 12.85 -14.10
N ARG A 187 10.63 13.09 -15.31
CA ARG A 187 11.46 13.31 -16.51
C ARG A 187 12.34 14.55 -16.33
N ASP A 188 11.76 15.65 -15.89
CA ASP A 188 12.47 16.92 -15.68
C ASP A 188 13.55 16.80 -14.59
N ASP A 189 13.28 16.08 -13.51
CA ASP A 189 14.27 15.83 -12.46
C ASP A 189 15.46 15.02 -12.97
N VAL A 190 15.22 14.01 -13.82
CA VAL A 190 16.30 13.27 -14.48
C VAL A 190 17.12 14.19 -15.38
N MET A 191 16.48 15.06 -16.15
CA MET A 191 17.18 16.00 -17.04
C MET A 191 18.05 16.99 -16.25
N LYS A 192 17.55 17.55 -15.15
CA LYS A 192 18.32 18.43 -14.26
C LYS A 192 19.51 17.71 -13.65
N ASN A 193 19.32 16.48 -13.17
CA ASN A 193 20.40 15.68 -12.59
C ASN A 193 21.47 15.33 -13.64
N ALA A 194 21.06 15.05 -14.88
CA ALA A 194 21.98 14.79 -15.99
C ALA A 194 22.81 16.03 -16.35
N GLU A 195 22.18 17.21 -16.46
CA GLU A 195 22.87 18.47 -16.73
C GLU A 195 23.85 18.82 -15.60
N LYS A 196 23.43 18.66 -14.34
CA LYS A 196 24.29 18.89 -13.18
C LYS A 196 25.50 17.96 -13.20
N LEU A 197 25.29 16.66 -13.45
CA LEU A 197 26.39 15.69 -13.53
C LEU A 197 27.35 16.01 -14.68
N GLN A 198 26.84 16.46 -15.83
CA GLN A 198 27.67 16.85 -16.97
C GLN A 198 28.48 18.13 -16.71
N THR A 199 27.91 19.08 -15.98
CA THR A 199 28.52 20.38 -15.69
C THR A 199 29.55 20.29 -14.56
N ASP A 200 29.16 19.66 -13.45
CA ASP A 200 29.97 19.62 -12.23
C ASP A 200 30.99 18.46 -12.26
N GLY A 201 30.77 17.45 -13.10
CA GLY A 201 31.53 16.20 -13.08
C GLY A 201 31.13 15.28 -11.91
N TRP A 202 31.44 13.99 -12.04
CA TRP A 202 31.00 12.98 -11.09
C TRP A 202 31.60 13.14 -9.68
N GLU A 203 32.83 13.68 -9.57
CA GLU A 203 33.51 13.89 -8.29
C GLU A 203 32.79 14.92 -7.42
N THR A 204 32.43 16.06 -8.00
CA THR A 204 31.67 17.11 -7.32
C THR A 204 30.21 16.70 -7.09
N TYR A 205 29.60 15.98 -8.04
CA TYR A 205 28.22 15.51 -7.89
C TYR A 205 28.02 14.57 -6.69
N LEU A 206 29.00 13.70 -6.40
CA LEU A 206 28.97 12.81 -5.22
C LEU A 206 29.32 13.53 -3.90
N ASN A 207 29.95 14.70 -3.97
CA ASN A 207 30.37 15.50 -2.83
C ASN A 207 29.80 16.94 -2.91
N PRO A 208 28.47 17.09 -2.85
CA PRO A 208 27.76 18.35 -3.10
C PRO A 208 27.95 19.41 -2.01
#